data_AF-A0AAX2MDA8-F1
#
_entry.id   AF-A0AAX2MDA8-F1
#
_cell.length_a   1.000
_cell.length_b   1.000
_cell.length_c   1.000
_cell.angle_alpha   90.00
_cell.angle_beta   90.00
_cell.angle_gamma   90.00
#
_symmetry.space_group_name_H-M   'P 1'
#
loop_
_entity.id
_entity.type
_entity.pdbx_description
1 polymer ?
#
loop_
_entity_poly.entity_id
_entity_poly.type
_entity_poly.pdbx_seq_one_letter_code
_entity_poly.pdbx_strand_id
1 'polypeptide(L)'
;MIVPIPPLREHAEDITFIAEQILVELVESKQVPARKLTTAALNAMRQYDWPGNLEQLRSIIKSLALTAESDEVDAAEVNKVLAQFRHEKPVEESGFDFNIPLRELREQLERRYFEYHISLENGNMSRVAQKVGLERTHLYRKLKQLGIKFARKVAEE
;
A
#
# COMPACT_ATOMS: atom_id res chain seq x y z
N MET A 1 -13.32 15.85 -17.39
CA MET A 1 -12.00 16.45 -17.13
C MET A 1 -11.64 16.07 -15.71
N ILE A 2 -10.76 15.08 -15.55
CA ILE A 2 -10.37 14.58 -14.22
C ILE A 2 -9.31 15.54 -13.71
N VAL A 3 -9.64 16.35 -12.70
CA VAL A 3 -8.65 17.22 -12.05
C VAL A 3 -7.86 16.32 -11.10
N PRO A 4 -6.55 16.10 -11.34
CA PRO A 4 -5.75 15.31 -10.41
C PRO A 4 -5.66 16.10 -9.11
N ILE A 5 -6.23 15.55 -8.04
CA ILE A 5 -6.11 16.13 -6.70
C ILE A 5 -4.65 15.93 -6.28
N PRO A 6 -3.89 17.00 -5.99
CA PRO A 6 -2.50 16.87 -5.60
C PRO A 6 -2.40 16.04 -4.31
N PRO A 7 -1.40 15.15 -4.21
CA PRO A 7 -1.22 14.34 -3.01
C PRO A 7 -0.92 15.22 -1.80
N LEU A 8 -1.47 14.84 -0.65
CA LEU A 8 -1.37 15.59 0.61
C LEU A 8 0.09 15.86 1.03
N ARG A 9 1.02 15.01 0.56
CA ARG A 9 2.47 15.14 0.77
C ARG A 9 3.05 16.45 0.21
N GLU A 10 2.47 17.01 -0.86
CA GLU A 10 2.93 18.27 -1.47
C GLU A 10 2.48 19.49 -0.67
N HIS A 11 1.56 19.30 0.27
CA HIS A 11 0.94 20.34 1.11
C HIS A 11 1.00 19.97 2.60
N ALA A 12 2.17 19.53 3.06
CA ALA A 12 2.33 19.06 4.44
C ALA A 12 2.05 20.15 5.49
N GLU A 13 2.18 21.42 5.11
CA GLU A 13 1.88 22.58 5.94
C GLU A 13 0.37 22.72 6.22
N ASP A 14 -0.47 22.30 5.27
CA ASP A 14 -1.93 22.36 5.39
C ASP A 14 -2.51 21.20 6.22
N ILE A 15 -1.75 20.12 6.44
CA ILE A 15 -2.20 18.93 7.20
C ILE A 15 -2.69 19.32 8.58
N THR A 16 -2.03 20.28 9.24
CA THR A 16 -2.42 20.72 10.58
C THR A 16 -3.81 21.35 10.56
N PHE A 17 -4.02 22.31 9.66
CA PHE A 17 -5.29 22.99 9.50
C PHE A 17 -6.40 22.02 9.07
N ILE A 18 -6.13 21.15 8.09
CA ILE A 18 -7.08 20.14 7.61
C ILE A 18 -7.45 19.17 8.73
N ALA A 19 -6.49 18.71 9.53
CA ALA A 19 -6.75 17.78 10.62
C ALA A 19 -7.66 18.40 11.70
N GLU A 20 -7.42 19.66 12.06
CA GLU A 20 -8.29 20.38 12.99
C GLU A 20 -9.71 20.57 12.43
N GLN A 21 -9.84 20.96 11.16
CA GLN A 21 -11.15 21.12 10.52
C GLN A 21 -11.93 19.80 10.45
N ILE A 22 -11.26 18.70 10.07
CA ILE A 22 -11.89 17.37 10.04
C ILE A 22 -12.35 16.95 11.44
N LEU A 23 -11.54 17.22 12.48
CA LEU A 23 -11.91 16.90 13.84
C LEU A 23 -13.17 17.68 14.28
N VAL A 24 -13.22 18.98 13.98
CA VAL A 24 -14.41 19.81 14.24
C VAL A 24 -15.64 19.25 13.52
N GLU A 25 -15.54 18.96 12.22
CA GLU A 25 -16.63 18.40 11.42
C GLU A 25 -17.16 17.07 12.00
N LEU A 26 -16.25 16.18 12.43
CA LEU A 26 -16.61 14.88 13.01
C LEU A 26 -17.30 15.03 14.37
N VAL A 27 -16.87 16.00 15.17
CA VAL A 27 -17.48 16.33 16.48
C VAL A 27 -18.87 16.94 16.28
N GLU A 28 -19.01 17.91 15.36
CA GLU A 28 -20.31 18.50 15.02
C GLU A 28 -21.30 17.47 14.48
N SER A 29 -20.80 16.53 13.68
CA SER A 29 -21.56 15.39 13.17
C SER A 29 -21.86 14.31 14.24
N LYS A 30 -21.43 14.51 15.49
CA LYS A 30 -21.55 13.55 16.62
C LYS A 30 -20.98 12.17 16.32
N GLN A 31 -20.02 12.07 15.40
CA GLN A 31 -19.38 10.80 15.06
C GLN A 31 -18.26 10.42 16.03
N VAL A 32 -17.69 11.41 16.71
CA VAL A 32 -16.57 11.25 17.64
C VAL A 32 -16.71 12.20 18.83
N PRO A 33 -16.11 11.89 19.99
CA PRO A 33 -16.04 12.82 21.11
C PRO A 33 -15.14 14.02 20.78
N ALA A 34 -15.39 15.17 21.42
CA ALA A 34 -14.54 16.34 21.30
C ALA A 34 -13.18 16.07 21.95
N ARG A 35 -12.11 16.12 21.16
CA ARG A 35 -10.73 15.90 21.61
C ARG A 35 -9.85 17.07 21.15
N LYS A 36 -8.69 17.22 21.78
CA LYS A 36 -7.65 18.19 21.38
C LYS A 36 -6.43 17.46 20.85
N LEU A 37 -5.91 17.88 19.71
CA LEU A 37 -4.65 17.38 19.16
C LEU A 37 -3.50 18.21 19.76
N THR A 38 -2.53 17.57 20.40
CA THR A 38 -1.34 18.29 20.88
C THR A 38 -0.47 18.74 19.71
N THR A 39 0.38 19.74 19.92
CA THR A 39 1.39 20.15 18.94
C THR A 39 2.30 18.99 18.53
N ALA A 40 2.56 18.05 19.45
CA ALA A 40 3.35 16.85 19.16
C ALA A 40 2.60 15.89 18.24
N ALA A 41 1.29 15.69 18.45
CA ALA A 41 0.43 14.91 17.56
C ALA A 41 0.39 15.49 16.14
N LEU A 42 0.21 16.80 16.02
CA LEU A 42 0.20 17.50 14.73
C LEU A 42 1.54 17.41 14.01
N ASN A 43 2.66 17.49 14.74
CA ASN A 43 4.00 17.25 14.19
C ASN A 43 4.16 15.82 13.65
N ALA A 44 3.69 14.82 14.39
CA ALA A 44 3.75 13.42 13.96
C ALA A 44 2.93 13.21 12.68
N MET A 45 1.75 13.84 12.57
CA MET A 45 0.93 13.81 11.36
C MET A 45 1.62 14.48 10.17
N ARG A 46 2.31 15.61 10.36
CA ARG A 46 3.05 16.30 9.28
C ARG A 46 4.21 15.50 8.71
N GLN A 47 4.85 14.67 9.53
CA GLN A 47 6.00 13.86 9.09
C GLN A 47 5.60 12.57 8.35
N TYR A 48 4.30 12.29 8.21
CA TYR A 48 3.79 11.09 7.55
C TYR A 48 3.53 11.33 6.06
N ASP A 49 3.75 10.31 5.23
CA ASP A 49 3.65 10.41 3.75
C ASP A 49 2.22 10.41 3.19
N TRP A 50 1.21 10.10 4.01
CA TRP A 50 -0.23 10.04 3.65
C TRP A 50 -0.53 9.36 2.31
N PRO A 51 -0.20 8.06 2.14
CA PRO A 51 -0.45 7.34 0.89
C PRO A 51 -1.92 7.35 0.43
N GLY A 52 -2.89 7.44 1.35
CA GLY A 52 -4.32 7.55 1.05
C GLY A 52 -4.89 8.97 1.18
N ASN A 53 -4.04 10.00 1.17
CA ASN A 53 -4.41 11.43 1.17
C ASN A 53 -5.48 11.78 2.24
N LEU A 54 -6.51 12.54 1.85
CA LEU A 54 -7.56 13.05 2.74
C LEU A 54 -8.43 11.95 3.35
N GLU A 55 -8.73 10.87 2.60
CA GLU A 55 -9.57 9.79 3.10
C GLU A 55 -8.86 9.02 4.23
N GLN A 56 -7.56 8.81 4.09
CA GLN A 56 -6.73 8.21 5.12
C GLN A 56 -6.64 9.12 6.36
N LEU A 57 -6.40 10.42 6.15
CA LEU A 57 -6.37 11.40 7.24
C LEU A 57 -7.69 11.42 8.03
N ARG A 58 -8.84 11.45 7.34
CA ARG A 58 -10.16 11.41 7.98
C ARG A 58 -10.36 10.13 8.80
N SER A 59 -9.98 8.98 8.25
CA SER A 59 -10.08 7.68 8.93
C SER A 59 -9.21 7.62 10.18
N ILE A 60 -7.97 8.12 10.09
CA ILE A 60 -7.04 8.16 11.22
C ILE A 60 -7.53 9.12 12.30
N ILE A 61 -7.98 10.33 11.95
CA ILE A 61 -8.52 11.29 12.93
C ILE A 61 -9.74 10.71 13.64
N LYS A 62 -10.65 10.06 12.89
CA LYS A 62 -11.80 9.38 13.46
C LYS A 62 -11.38 8.28 14.43
N SER A 63 -10.43 7.44 14.03
CA SER A 63 -9.91 6.37 14.87
C SER A 63 -9.23 6.93 16.13
N LEU A 64 -8.44 8.01 16.00
CA LEU A 64 -7.79 8.67 17.11
C LEU A 64 -8.80 9.22 18.10
N ALA A 65 -9.82 9.94 17.62
CA ALA A 65 -10.83 10.51 18.49
C ALA A 65 -11.65 9.44 19.24
N LEU A 66 -11.87 8.27 18.62
CA LEU A 66 -12.57 7.13 19.24
C LEU A 66 -11.70 6.30 20.18
N THR A 67 -10.40 6.18 19.90
CA THR A 67 -9.48 5.29 20.64
C THR A 67 -8.69 6.03 21.72
N ALA A 68 -8.61 7.36 21.63
CA ALA A 68 -7.93 8.17 22.63
C ALA A 68 -8.55 7.95 24.00
N GLU A 69 -7.71 7.58 24.95
CA GLU A 69 -8.12 7.34 26.34
C GLU A 69 -8.32 8.68 27.08
N SER A 70 -7.62 9.72 26.61
CA SER A 70 -7.62 11.08 27.18
C SER A 70 -8.29 12.09 26.24
N ASP A 71 -8.67 13.25 26.80
CA ASP A 71 -9.18 14.39 26.01
C ASP A 71 -8.11 15.04 25.13
N GLU A 72 -6.84 14.81 25.42
CA GLU A 72 -5.70 15.27 24.65
C GLU A 72 -5.05 14.08 23.93
N VAL A 73 -4.95 14.18 22.61
CA VAL A 73 -4.31 13.18 21.76
C VAL A 73 -2.85 13.55 21.58
N ASP A 74 -1.95 12.69 22.04
CA ASP A 74 -0.51 12.93 21.96
C ASP A 74 0.16 12.18 20.78
N ALA A 75 1.43 12.51 20.48
CA ALA A 75 2.19 11.89 19.40
C ALA A 75 2.28 10.37 19.52
N ALA A 76 2.31 9.81 20.74
CA ALA A 76 2.37 8.37 20.95
C ALA A 76 1.11 7.65 20.43
N GLU A 77 -0.08 8.23 20.67
CA GLU A 77 -1.36 7.70 20.20
C GLU A 77 -1.48 7.83 18.69
N VAL A 78 -1.08 8.99 18.13
CA VAL A 78 -1.00 9.19 16.68
C VAL A 78 -0.12 8.12 16.04
N ASN A 79 1.10 7.92 16.55
CA ASN A 79 2.02 6.91 16.00
C ASN A 79 1.48 5.49 16.13
N LYS A 80 0.80 5.16 17.23
CA LYS A 80 0.16 3.85 17.43
C LYS A 80 -0.92 3.60 16.38
N VAL A 81 -1.82 4.56 16.16
CA VAL A 81 -2.87 4.45 15.14
C VAL A 81 -2.26 4.44 13.74
N LEU A 82 -1.32 5.33 13.43
CA LEU A 82 -0.60 5.31 12.15
C LEU A 82 0.09 3.96 11.89
N ALA A 83 0.66 3.32 12.90
CA ALA A 83 1.25 2.00 12.77
C ALA A 83 0.22 0.90 12.47
N GLN A 84 -0.98 0.98 13.07
CA GLN A 84 -2.11 0.09 12.76
C GLN A 84 -2.60 0.28 11.32
N PHE A 85 -2.81 1.52 10.89
CA PHE A 85 -3.19 1.85 9.51
C PHE A 85 -2.10 1.52 8.48
N ARG A 86 -0.82 1.48 8.89
CA ARG A 86 0.28 0.99 8.07
C ARG A 86 0.20 -0.53 7.83
N HIS A 87 -0.40 -1.28 8.77
CA HIS A 87 -0.65 -2.72 8.65
C HIS A 87 -1.99 -3.03 7.99
N GLU A 88 -2.99 -2.16 8.13
CA GLU A 88 -4.25 -2.17 7.37
C GLU A 88 -4.11 -1.53 5.99
N LYS A 89 -2.95 -1.72 5.32
CA LYS A 89 -2.93 -1.54 3.87
C LYS A 89 -4.13 -2.34 3.32
N PRO A 90 -5.06 -1.71 2.59
CA PRO A 90 -5.85 -2.48 1.65
C PRO A 90 -4.85 -3.29 0.85
N VAL A 91 -5.21 -4.51 0.52
CA VAL A 91 -4.42 -5.44 -0.31
C VAL A 91 -4.17 -4.86 -1.73
N GLU A 92 -4.35 -3.56 -1.95
CA GLU A 92 -4.01 -2.82 -3.16
C GLU A 92 -2.49 -2.71 -3.39
N GLU A 93 -1.66 -2.86 -2.35
CA GLU A 93 -0.21 -3.06 -2.54
C GLU A 93 0.21 -4.51 -2.79
N SER A 94 -0.74 -5.41 -3.00
CA SER A 94 -0.41 -6.63 -3.74
C SER A 94 -0.37 -6.38 -5.25
N GLY A 95 -0.59 -5.15 -5.74
CA GLY A 95 -0.53 -4.84 -7.18
C GLY A 95 -1.40 -5.77 -8.04
N PHE A 96 -2.41 -6.39 -7.43
CA PHE A 96 -3.31 -7.32 -8.07
C PHE A 96 -4.65 -6.62 -8.14
N ASP A 97 -5.11 -6.36 -9.35
CA ASP A 97 -6.43 -5.81 -9.55
C ASP A 97 -7.44 -6.96 -9.49
N PHE A 98 -8.29 -6.99 -8.45
CA PHE A 98 -9.34 -8.01 -8.32
C PHE A 98 -10.59 -7.68 -9.16
N ASN A 99 -10.64 -6.52 -9.83
CA ASN A 99 -11.72 -6.17 -10.76
C ASN A 99 -11.55 -6.79 -12.15
N ILE A 100 -10.43 -7.47 -12.41
CA ILE A 100 -10.20 -8.18 -13.67
C ILE A 100 -10.73 -9.62 -13.60
N PRO A 101 -11.05 -10.24 -14.74
CA PRO A 101 -11.45 -11.65 -14.79
C PRO A 101 -10.41 -12.55 -14.10
N LEU A 102 -10.86 -13.59 -13.39
CA LEU A 102 -10.01 -14.53 -12.65
C LEU A 102 -8.85 -15.11 -13.50
N ARG A 103 -9.10 -15.27 -14.80
CA ARG A 103 -8.08 -15.71 -15.76
C ARG A 103 -6.91 -14.72 -15.83
N GLU A 104 -7.18 -13.44 -15.99
CA GLU A 104 -6.15 -12.40 -16.09
C GLU A 104 -5.40 -12.22 -14.78
N LEU A 105 -6.11 -12.30 -13.65
CA LEU A 105 -5.49 -12.27 -12.33
C LEU A 105 -4.50 -13.42 -12.15
N ARG A 106 -4.88 -14.64 -12.57
CA ARG A 106 -3.98 -15.79 -12.54
C ARG A 106 -2.75 -15.57 -13.43
N GLU A 107 -2.92 -15.03 -14.63
CA GLU A 107 -1.81 -14.72 -15.53
C GLU A 107 -0.83 -13.68 -14.94
N GLN A 108 -1.33 -12.65 -14.26
CA GLN A 108 -0.48 -11.67 -13.58
C GLN A 108 0.29 -12.27 -12.39
N LEU A 109 -0.38 -13.11 -11.59
CA LEU A 109 0.23 -13.83 -10.48
C LEU A 109 1.35 -14.75 -10.95
N GLU A 110 1.06 -15.57 -11.96
CA GLU A 110 2.03 -16.47 -12.56
C GLU A 110 3.22 -15.71 -13.13
N ARG A 111 2.96 -14.57 -13.79
CA ARG A 111 4.02 -13.73 -14.35
C ARG A 111 4.98 -13.21 -13.28
N ARG A 112 4.46 -12.60 -12.23
CA ARG A 112 5.30 -12.08 -11.13
C ARG A 112 6.06 -13.17 -10.41
N TYR A 113 5.42 -14.33 -10.21
CA TYR A 113 6.06 -15.48 -9.61
C TYR A 113 7.28 -15.94 -10.42
N PHE A 114 7.14 -16.05 -11.75
CA PHE A 114 8.26 -16.41 -12.61
C PHE A 114 9.33 -15.32 -12.69
N GLU A 115 8.96 -14.04 -12.82
CA GLU A 115 9.91 -12.92 -12.85
C GLU A 115 10.74 -12.86 -11.56
N TYR A 116 10.11 -13.07 -10.40
CA TYR A 116 10.79 -13.14 -9.10
C TYR A 116 11.82 -14.27 -9.06
N HIS A 117 11.44 -15.49 -9.45
CA HIS A 117 12.34 -16.63 -9.44
C HIS A 117 13.45 -16.53 -10.50
N ILE A 118 13.17 -15.96 -11.67
CA ILE A 118 14.17 -15.70 -12.70
C ILE A 118 15.20 -14.68 -12.22
N SER A 119 14.75 -13.60 -11.57
CA SER A 119 15.65 -12.59 -11.00
C SER A 119 16.50 -13.17 -9.88
N LEU A 120 15.90 -13.97 -8.99
CA LEU A 120 16.59 -14.59 -7.86
C LEU A 120 17.70 -15.56 -8.29
N GLU A 121 17.46 -16.32 -9.36
CA GLU A 121 18.40 -17.30 -9.89
C GLU A 121 19.32 -16.72 -11.00
N ASN A 122 19.39 -15.38 -11.15
CA ASN A 122 20.20 -14.67 -12.16
C ASN A 122 19.99 -15.20 -13.59
N GLY A 123 18.75 -15.57 -13.94
CA GLY A 123 18.43 -16.11 -15.26
C GLY A 123 18.76 -17.59 -15.48
N ASN A 124 19.15 -18.33 -14.46
CA ASN A 124 19.39 -19.78 -14.58
C ASN A 124 18.07 -20.57 -14.65
N MET A 125 17.54 -20.73 -15.86
CA MET A 125 16.27 -21.41 -16.13
C MET A 125 16.23 -22.86 -15.63
N SER A 126 17.37 -23.54 -15.55
CA SER A 126 17.47 -24.90 -15.01
C SER A 126 17.16 -24.95 -13.51
N ARG A 127 17.66 -23.97 -12.75
CA ARG A 127 17.38 -23.83 -11.31
C ARG A 127 15.96 -23.35 -11.07
N VAL A 128 15.46 -22.41 -11.89
CA VAL A 128 14.06 -21.96 -11.83
C VAL A 128 13.11 -23.13 -12.06
N ALA A 129 13.35 -23.97 -13.08
CA ALA A 129 12.54 -25.16 -13.36
C ALA A 129 12.50 -26.13 -12.17
N GLN A 130 13.66 -26.42 -11.56
CA GLN A 130 13.73 -27.26 -10.36
C GLN A 130 12.98 -26.66 -9.16
N LYS A 131 13.13 -25.34 -8.93
CA LYS A 131 12.54 -24.64 -7.79
C LYS A 131 11.03 -24.49 -7.89
N VAL A 132 10.53 -24.32 -9.11
CA VAL A 132 9.08 -24.26 -9.40
C VAL A 132 8.47 -25.67 -9.53
N GLY A 133 9.30 -26.72 -9.61
CA GLY A 133 8.83 -28.11 -9.78
C GLY A 133 8.21 -28.37 -11.16
N LEU A 134 8.61 -27.60 -12.17
CA LEU A 134 8.13 -27.75 -13.54
C LEU A 134 9.24 -28.27 -14.46
N GLU A 135 8.87 -29.16 -15.36
CA GLU A 135 9.72 -29.56 -16.48
C GLU A 135 10.13 -28.35 -17.33
N ARG A 136 11.38 -28.32 -17.80
CA ARG A 136 11.95 -27.17 -18.55
C ARG A 136 11.09 -26.81 -19.75
N THR A 137 10.65 -27.81 -20.52
CA THR A 137 9.80 -27.61 -21.70
C THR A 137 8.45 -26.95 -21.35
N HIS A 138 7.88 -27.32 -20.20
CA HIS A 138 6.63 -26.72 -19.71
C HIS A 138 6.84 -25.30 -19.19
N LEU A 139 7.95 -25.04 -18.50
CA LEU A 139 8.34 -23.71 -18.07
C LEU A 139 8.48 -22.76 -19.26
N TYR A 140 9.25 -23.13 -20.29
CA TYR A 140 9.44 -22.30 -21.49
C TYR A 140 8.13 -22.01 -22.23
N ARG A 141 7.24 -23.00 -22.35
CA ARG A 141 5.91 -22.79 -22.96
C ARG A 141 5.10 -21.78 -22.16
N LYS A 142 5.15 -21.86 -20.84
CA LYS A 142 4.40 -20.99 -19.92
C LYS A 142 4.95 -19.56 -19.91
N LEU A 143 6.27 -19.39 -19.88
CA LEU A 143 6.93 -18.09 -20.00
C LEU A 143 6.60 -17.40 -21.33
N LYS A 144 6.54 -18.16 -22.44
CA LYS A 144 6.16 -17.64 -23.75
C LYS A 144 4.69 -17.22 -23.81
N GLN A 145 3.80 -17.98 -23.19
CA GLN A 145 2.37 -17.62 -23.08
C GLN A 145 2.16 -16.35 -22.24
N LEU A 146 2.95 -16.17 -21.17
CA LEU A 146 2.88 -15.01 -20.28
C LEU A 146 3.62 -13.76 -20.81
N GLY A 147 4.25 -13.84 -21.99
CA GLY A 147 4.96 -12.72 -22.62
C GLY A 147 6.24 -12.27 -21.90
N ILE A 148 6.84 -13.14 -21.08
CA ILE A 148 8.03 -12.83 -20.30
C ILE A 148 9.26 -12.94 -21.22
N LYS A 149 9.99 -11.83 -21.39
CA LYS A 149 11.24 -11.80 -22.18
C LYS A 149 12.38 -12.35 -21.32
N PHE A 150 12.74 -13.60 -21.52
CA PHE A 150 13.95 -14.18 -20.93
C PHE A 150 15.11 -14.13 -21.93
N ALA A 151 16.26 -13.63 -21.50
CA ALA A 151 17.47 -13.66 -22.32
C ALA A 151 17.88 -15.13 -22.49
N ARG A 152 17.91 -15.60 -23.74
CA ARG A 152 18.36 -16.93 -24.10
C ARG A 152 19.88 -16.98 -23.90
N LYS A 153 20.35 -17.30 -22.69
CA LYS A 153 21.67 -17.93 -22.56
C LYS A 153 21.48 -19.37 -23.04
N VAL A 154 21.81 -19.56 -24.32
CA VAL A 154 22.04 -20.87 -24.91
C VAL A 154 22.99 -21.60 -23.95
N ALA A 155 22.49 -22.66 -23.32
CA ALA A 155 23.37 -23.61 -22.67
C ALA A 155 24.04 -24.38 -23.82
N GLU A 156 25.27 -23.98 -24.13
CA GLU A 156 26.23 -24.91 -24.72
C GLU A 156 26.70 -25.86 -23.61
N GLU A 157 26.86 -27.11 -24.03
CA GLU A 157 27.37 -28.31 -23.33
C GLU A 157 26.38 -29.12 -22.47
#